data_AF-A0A356KQF8-F1
#
_entry.id   AF-A0A356KQF8-F1
#
_cell.length_a   1.000
_cell.length_b   1.000
_cell.length_c   1.000
_cell.angle_alpha   90.00
_cell.angle_beta   90.00
_cell.angle_gamma   90.00
#
_symmetry.space_group_name_H-M   'P 1'
#
loop_
_entity.id
_entity.type
_entity.pdbx_description
1 polymer ?
#
loop_
_entity_poly.entity_id
_entity_poly.type
_entity_poly.pdbx_seq_one_letter_code
_entity_poly.pdbx_strand_id
1 'polypeptide(L)' 'MLSLTGIRKRFGERLALDSLTLRLERGEVLGLLGPNGA' A
#
# COMPACT_ATOMS: atom_id res chain seq x y z
N MET A 1 10.27 -4.09 -11.95
CA MET A 1 9.38 -4.77 -11.02
C MET A 1 9.72 -4.48 -9.56
N LEU A 2 8.92 -3.63 -8.94
CA LEU A 2 8.74 -3.55 -7.49
C LEU A 2 7.50 -4.38 -7.13
N SER A 3 7.57 -5.19 -6.08
CA SER A 3 6.41 -5.95 -5.60
C SER A 3 6.33 -5.90 -4.07
N LEU A 4 5.11 -5.66 -3.59
CA LEU A 4 4.71 -5.75 -2.20
C LEU A 4 3.59 -6.78 -2.11
N THR A 5 3.64 -7.67 -1.13
CA THR A 5 2.65 -8.73 -0.96
C THR A 5 2.23 -8.81 0.50
N GLY A 6 0.92 -8.75 0.77
CA GLY A 6 0.36 -8.91 2.11
C GLY A 6 0.88 -7.91 3.15
N ILE A 7 1.25 -6.70 2.73
CA ILE A 7 1.82 -5.70 3.62
C ILE A 7 0.80 -5.26 4.66
N ARG A 8 1.21 -5.32 5.92
CA ARG A 8 0.46 -4.84 7.07
C ARG A 8 1.24 -3.74 7.77
N LYS A 9 0.58 -2.64 8.11
CA LYS A 9 1.17 -1.53 8.85
C LYS A 9 0.26 -1.06 9.97
N ARG A 10 0.83 -0.89 11.16
CA ARG A 10 0.16 -0.29 12.33
C ARG A 10 0.88 0.98 12.78
N PHE A 11 0.12 1.88 13.39
CA PHE A 11 0.59 3.03 14.16
C PHE A 11 -0.03 2.94 15.56
N GLY A 12 0.76 2.49 16.53
CA GLY A 12 0.22 2.07 17.84
C GLY A 12 -0.84 0.97 17.64
N GLU A 13 -2.00 1.17 18.26
CA GLU A 13 -3.15 0.26 18.14
C GLU A 13 -3.86 0.32 16.78
N ARG A 14 -3.67 1.39 15.99
CA ARG A 14 -4.39 1.58 14.73
C ARG A 14 -3.78 0.76 13.62
N LEU A 15 -4.57 -0.11 13.00
CA LEU A 15 -4.25 -0.77 11.73
C LEU A 15 -4.44 0.22 10.58
N ALA A 16 -3.34 0.60 9.94
CA ALA A 16 -3.34 1.54 8.82
C ALA A 16 -3.41 0.83 7.46
N LEU A 17 -2.70 -0.29 7.32
CA LEU A 17 -2.79 -1.14 6.14
C LEU A 17 -3.03 -2.57 6.59
N ASP A 18 -4.00 -3.24 5.97
CA ASP A 18 -4.22 -4.67 6.17
C ASP A 18 -4.12 -5.42 4.84
N SER A 19 -3.06 -6.22 4.71
CA SER A 19 -2.83 -7.12 3.58
C SER A 19 -2.71 -6.43 2.20
N LEU A 20 -2.05 -5.27 2.14
CA LEU A 20 -1.82 -4.54 0.89
C LEU A 20 -0.88 -5.32 -0.04
N THR A 21 -1.34 -5.58 -1.27
CA THR A 21 -0.55 -6.20 -2.32
C THR A 21 -0.54 -5.29 -3.54
N LEU A 22 0.65 -4.93 -4.02
CA LEU A 22 0.81 -4.11 -5.23
C LEU A 22 2.07 -4.49 -6.01
N ARG A 23 2.02 -4.24 -7.32
CA ARG A 23 3.14 -4.43 -8.24
C ARG A 23 3.29 -3.15 -9.07
N LEU A 24 4.53 -2.77 -9.34
CA LEU A 24 4.86 -1.62 -10.17
C LEU A 24 6.01 -1.98 -11.11
N GLU A 25 5.77 -1.82 -12.40
CA GLU A 25 6.77 -2.06 -13.44
C GLU A 25 7.57 -0.80 -13.79
N ARG A 26 8.67 -1.00 -14.50
CA ARG A 26 9.51 0.10 -14.94
C ARG A 26 8.74 0.94 -15.96
N GLY A 27 8.64 2.25 -15.70
CA GLY A 27 7.94 3.19 -16.56
C GLY A 27 6.47 3.41 -16.20
N GLU A 28 5.94 2.69 -15.21
CA GLU A 28 4.59 2.91 -14.70
C GLU A 28 4.56 4.00 -13.62
N VAL A 29 3.45 4.72 -13.55
CA VAL A 29 3.15 5.69 -12.48
C VAL A 29 1.86 5.24 -11.80
N LEU A 30 1.93 5.00 -10.49
CA LEU A 30 0.78 4.57 -9.68
C LEU A 30 0.33 5.72 -8.78
N GLY A 31 -0.91 6.18 -8.99
CA GLY A 31 -1.59 7.12 -8.10
C GLY A 31 -2.48 6.38 -7.12
N LEU A 32 -2.23 6.53 -5.82
CA LEU A 32 -3.12 6.03 -4.77
C LEU A 32 -4.07 7.15 -4.36
N LEU A 33 -5.38 6.88 -4.37
CA LEU A 33 -6.42 7.83 -4.04
C LEU A 33 -7.32 7.24 -2.95
N GLY A 34 -7.76 8.11 -2.04
CA GLY A 34 -8.67 7.75 -0.97
C GLY A 34 -8.88 8.91 0.00
N PRO A 35 -9.89 8.82 0.88
CA PRO A 35 -10.05 9.75 1.99
C PRO A 35 -8.84 9.67 2.93
N ASN A 36 -8.64 10.71 3.75
CA ASN A 36 -7.54 10.75 4.71
C ASN A 36 -7.55 9.52 5.64
N GLY A 37 -6.49 8.72 5.56
CA GLY A 37 -6.29 7.53 6.38
C GLY A 37 -6.78 6.21 5.76
N ALA A 38 -7.02 6.18 4.44
CA ALA A 38 -7.23 4.98 3.63
C ALA A 38 -5.93 4.21 3.33
#